data_AF-A0A7S1ADN2-F1
#
_entry.id   AF-A0A7S1ADN2-F1
#
_cell.length_a   1.000
_cell.length_b   1.000
_cell.length_c   1.000
_cell.angle_alpha   90.00
_cell.angle_beta   90.00
_cell.angle_gamma   90.00
#
_symmetry.space_group_name_H-M   'P 1'
#
loop_
_entity.id
_entity.type
_entity.pdbx_description
1 polymer ?
#
loop_
_entity_poly.entity_id
_entity_poly.type
_entity_poly.pdbx_seq_one_letter_code
_entity_poly.pdbx_strand_id
1 'polypeptide(L)'
;MLLEEPVEEESAGVTRVLGRSLTDGKEGYVTVKGNAGTVYAEASTKHYTVVREVALQKGFRSNSEVLRTLPEGEAIEVMEGPRAEKFDAVQRIRGRALSDGVEGWVTLKGENVRPWSPYYTALKGTPITEELASTDVKVLRELHEGEEVECLEGPVSDEANQMRLKGRALKDNVVGWITIRDSSDTKFLSCSA
;
A
#
# COMPACT_ATOMS: atom_id res chain seq x y z
N MET A 1 33.12 12.63 -9.11
CA MET A 1 32.87 12.22 -7.72
C MET A 1 34.13 12.42 -6.91
N LEU A 2 34.08 13.09 -5.77
CA LEU A 2 35.25 13.18 -4.87
C LEU A 2 35.41 11.86 -4.12
N LEU A 3 36.64 11.38 -3.98
CA LEU A 3 36.97 10.17 -3.22
C LEU A 3 37.60 10.50 -1.87
N GLU A 4 38.22 11.67 -1.77
CA GLU A 4 38.86 12.21 -0.57
C GLU A 4 38.56 13.71 -0.44
N GLU A 5 38.81 14.27 0.74
CA GLU A 5 38.77 15.72 0.96
C GLU A 5 39.95 16.41 0.24
N PRO A 6 39.83 17.69 -0.19
CA PRO A 6 40.96 18.41 -0.75
C PRO A 6 42.14 18.53 0.23
N VAL A 7 43.34 18.16 -0.22
CA VAL A 7 44.59 18.18 0.57
C VAL A 7 45.56 19.21 -0.01
N GLU A 8 46.22 19.97 0.86
CA GLU A 8 47.32 20.86 0.48
C GLU A 8 48.64 20.10 0.35
N GLU A 9 49.27 20.23 -0.82
CA GLU A 9 50.60 19.69 -1.11
C GLU A 9 51.65 20.79 -0.85
N GLU A 10 52.15 20.85 0.38
CA GLU A 10 53.02 21.94 0.87
C GLU A 10 54.26 22.19 0.00
N SER A 11 54.87 21.14 -0.55
CA SER A 11 56.07 21.25 -1.41
C SER A 11 55.82 22.02 -2.71
N ALA A 12 54.57 22.03 -3.19
CA ALA A 12 54.17 22.70 -4.42
C ALA A 12 53.24 23.91 -4.16
N GLY A 13 52.75 24.08 -2.93
CA GLY A 13 51.81 25.13 -2.56
C GLY A 13 50.46 25.00 -3.27
N VAL A 14 50.07 23.80 -3.71
CA VAL A 14 48.82 23.55 -4.45
C VAL A 14 47.86 22.72 -3.62
N THR A 15 46.56 22.97 -3.76
CA THR A 15 45.51 22.11 -3.17
C THR A 15 44.98 21.18 -4.25
N ARG A 16 45.00 19.88 -4.00
CA ARG A 16 44.53 18.84 -4.93
C ARG A 16 43.50 17.95 -4.26
N VAL A 17 42.64 17.33 -5.05
CA VAL A 17 41.65 16.37 -4.57
C VAL A 17 41.67 15.13 -5.44
N LEU A 18 41.60 13.95 -4.81
CA LEU A 18 41.42 12.70 -5.52
C LEU A 18 39.94 12.56 -5.91
N GLY A 19 39.69 12.40 -7.21
CA GLY A 19 38.34 12.24 -7.72
C GLY A 19 38.25 11.17 -8.81
N ARG A 20 37.04 10.65 -8.99
CA ARG A 20 36.66 9.79 -10.11
C ARG A 20 35.84 10.58 -11.12
N SER A 21 36.23 10.53 -12.39
CA SER A 21 35.49 11.07 -13.51
C SER A 21 34.15 10.34 -13.66
N LEU A 22 33.08 11.10 -13.88
CA LEU A 22 31.73 10.54 -14.05
C LEU A 22 31.49 10.01 -15.47
N THR A 23 32.26 10.45 -16.46
CA THR A 23 32.06 10.07 -17.87
C THR A 23 32.81 8.79 -18.24
N ASP A 24 34.01 8.58 -17.69
CA ASP A 24 34.87 7.45 -18.04
C ASP A 24 35.38 6.66 -16.83
N GLY A 25 34.91 6.99 -15.62
CA GLY A 25 35.21 6.23 -14.40
C GLY A 25 36.67 6.29 -13.94
N LYS A 26 37.53 7.07 -14.60
CA LYS A 26 38.95 7.15 -14.25
C LYS A 26 39.17 7.97 -12.99
N GLU A 27 40.11 7.51 -12.18
CA GLU A 27 40.54 8.21 -10.96
C GLU A 27 41.77 9.06 -11.24
N GLY A 28 41.84 10.22 -10.60
CA GLY A 28 42.97 11.12 -10.72
C GLY A 28 42.88 12.32 -9.79
N TYR A 29 44.02 13.00 -9.65
CA TYR A 29 44.10 14.21 -8.85
C TYR A 29 43.75 15.44 -9.67
N VAL A 30 42.74 16.18 -9.21
CA VAL A 30 42.35 17.49 -9.75
C VAL A 30 42.95 18.58 -8.87
N THR A 31 43.65 19.55 -9.47
CA THR A 31 44.10 20.75 -8.74
C THR A 31 42.90 21.66 -8.52
N VAL A 32 42.54 21.89 -7.25
CA VAL A 32 41.43 22.74 -6.83
C VAL A 32 41.92 24.19 -6.73
N LYS A 33 43.12 24.40 -6.19
CA LYS A 33 43.76 25.71 -6.02
C LYS A 33 45.24 25.64 -6.37
N GLY A 34 45.70 26.55 -7.24
CA GLY A 34 47.10 26.69 -7.61
C GLY A 34 47.92 27.49 -6.58
N ASN A 35 49.24 27.46 -6.73
CA ASN A 35 50.19 28.14 -5.84
C ASN A 35 50.06 29.67 -5.84
N ALA A 36 49.57 30.27 -6.92
CA ALA A 36 49.24 31.70 -7.00
C ALA A 36 47.85 32.04 -6.43
N GLY A 37 47.15 31.08 -5.83
CA GLY A 37 45.81 31.26 -5.26
C GLY A 37 44.65 31.10 -6.24
N THR A 38 44.91 30.91 -7.54
CA THR A 38 43.88 30.67 -8.56
C THR A 38 43.09 29.40 -8.27
N VAL A 39 41.77 29.50 -8.20
CA VAL A 39 40.86 28.36 -8.03
C VAL A 39 40.49 27.82 -9.41
N TYR A 40 40.74 26.52 -9.64
CA TYR A 40 40.48 25.84 -10.91
C TYR A 40 39.22 24.97 -10.87
N ALA A 41 38.80 24.54 -9.67
CA ALA A 41 37.61 23.74 -9.47
C ALA A 41 37.03 24.01 -8.07
N GLU A 42 35.71 23.92 -7.93
CA GLU A 42 35.00 24.01 -6.65
C GLU A 42 34.00 22.87 -6.53
N ALA A 43 33.76 22.40 -5.30
CA ALA A 43 32.75 21.38 -5.04
C ALA A 43 31.36 21.94 -5.38
N SER A 44 30.59 21.21 -6.18
CA SER A 44 29.21 21.63 -6.44
C SER A 44 28.33 21.40 -5.22
N THR A 45 27.54 22.40 -4.84
CA THR A 45 26.53 22.30 -3.79
C THR A 45 25.16 21.82 -4.32
N LYS A 46 25.02 21.70 -5.64
CA LYS A 46 23.77 21.32 -6.32
C LYS A 46 23.81 19.96 -7.00
N HIS A 47 24.99 19.40 -7.24
CA HIS A 47 25.11 18.11 -7.92
C HIS A 47 25.31 16.97 -6.93
N TYR A 48 24.57 15.89 -7.12
CA TYR A 48 24.64 14.69 -6.31
C TYR A 48 24.87 13.48 -7.21
N THR A 49 25.52 12.46 -6.66
CA THR A 49 25.65 11.15 -7.32
C THR A 49 24.72 10.17 -6.64
N VAL A 50 23.97 9.42 -7.45
CA VAL A 50 23.09 8.35 -6.99
C VAL A 50 23.96 7.22 -6.45
N VAL A 51 23.86 6.93 -5.15
CA VAL A 51 24.67 5.88 -4.49
C VAL A 51 23.96 4.53 -4.43
N ARG A 52 22.66 4.49 -4.72
CA ARG A 52 21.82 3.29 -4.85
C ARG A 52 20.69 3.60 -5.83
N GLU A 53 20.29 2.59 -6.58
CA GLU A 53 19.18 2.70 -7.52
C GLU A 53 17.94 3.36 -6.90
N VAL A 54 17.38 4.38 -7.56
CA VAL A 54 16.25 5.16 -7.04
C VAL A 54 15.31 5.63 -8.16
N ALA A 55 14.00 5.63 -7.90
CA ALA A 55 12.99 6.09 -8.86
C ALA A 55 13.00 7.62 -9.02
N LEU A 56 13.08 8.11 -10.26
CA LEU A 56 12.84 9.51 -10.60
C LEU A 56 11.35 9.70 -10.90
N GLN A 57 10.69 10.51 -10.08
CA GLN A 57 9.25 10.71 -10.12
C GLN A 57 8.86 12.01 -10.80
N LYS A 58 7.69 12.01 -11.45
CA LYS A 58 7.15 13.16 -12.17
C LYS A 58 6.67 14.27 -11.23
N GLY A 59 6.26 13.92 -10.00
CA GLY A 59 5.76 14.86 -9.00
C GLY A 59 6.46 14.71 -7.65
N PHE A 60 6.21 15.67 -6.76
CA PHE A 60 6.78 15.69 -5.40
C PHE A 60 6.32 14.52 -4.51
N ARG A 61 5.14 13.95 -4.79
CA ARG A 61 4.58 12.85 -4.01
C ARG A 61 5.29 11.54 -4.34
N SER A 62 5.70 10.80 -3.31
CA SER A 62 6.38 9.50 -3.42
C SER A 62 5.58 8.42 -4.16
N ASN A 63 4.29 8.65 -4.41
CA ASN A 63 3.42 7.76 -5.19
C ASN A 63 3.04 8.32 -6.58
N SER A 64 3.72 9.38 -7.04
CA SER A 64 3.51 9.91 -8.39
C SER A 64 4.14 9.02 -9.46
N GLU A 65 3.77 9.27 -10.73
CA GLU A 65 4.27 8.54 -11.89
C GLU A 65 5.80 8.44 -11.89
N VAL A 66 6.32 7.22 -11.97
CA VAL A 66 7.76 6.98 -12.12
C VAL A 66 8.13 7.24 -13.58
N LEU A 67 8.97 8.22 -13.84
CA LEU A 67 9.45 8.54 -15.18
C LEU A 67 10.49 7.52 -15.64
N ARG A 68 11.43 7.17 -14.76
CA ARG A 68 12.43 6.11 -14.92
C ARG A 68 13.14 5.84 -13.60
N THR A 69 13.98 4.83 -13.58
CA THR A 69 14.89 4.54 -12.49
C THR A 69 16.29 5.10 -12.78
N LEU A 70 16.90 5.75 -11.79
CA LEU A 70 18.28 6.23 -11.82
C LEU A 70 19.20 5.12 -11.29
N PRO A 71 20.16 4.60 -12.08
CA PRO A 71 21.13 3.62 -11.62
C PRO A 71 22.16 4.26 -10.70
N GLU A 72 22.84 3.41 -9.91
CA GLU A 72 24.01 3.81 -9.14
C GLU A 72 25.09 4.45 -10.04
N GLY A 73 25.68 5.55 -9.57
CA GLY A 73 26.69 6.33 -10.29
C GLY A 73 26.13 7.45 -11.16
N GLU A 74 24.82 7.47 -11.46
CA GLU A 74 24.22 8.59 -12.23
C GLU A 74 24.29 9.90 -11.42
N ALA A 75 24.61 11.01 -12.08
CA ALA A 75 24.63 12.33 -11.46
C ALA A 75 23.32 13.09 -11.69
N ILE A 76 22.86 13.82 -10.69
CA ILE A 76 21.67 14.68 -10.75
C ILE A 76 22.00 16.10 -10.29
N GLU A 77 21.30 17.09 -10.85
CA GLU A 77 21.30 18.47 -10.38
C GLU A 77 20.03 18.73 -9.55
N VAL A 78 20.19 19.32 -8.37
CA VAL A 78 19.07 19.71 -7.49
C VAL A 78 18.51 21.04 -7.95
N MET A 79 17.26 21.00 -8.41
CA MET A 79 16.50 22.17 -8.86
C MET A 79 15.66 22.81 -7.73
N GLU A 80 15.20 22.01 -6.77
CA GLU A 80 14.40 22.44 -5.61
C GLU A 80 14.68 21.49 -4.42
N GLY A 81 14.67 22.01 -3.19
CA GLY A 81 14.66 21.21 -1.96
C GLY A 81 15.95 21.26 -1.13
N PRO A 82 16.07 20.42 -0.07
CA PRO A 82 15.14 19.36 0.33
C PRO A 82 13.83 19.88 0.92
N ARG A 83 12.73 19.18 0.66
CA ARG A 83 11.40 19.49 1.24
C ARG A 83 10.78 18.22 1.79
N ALA A 84 10.22 18.29 3.00
CA ALA A 84 9.57 17.15 3.64
C ALA A 84 8.20 16.86 3.01
N GLU A 85 7.98 15.62 2.56
CA GLU A 85 6.66 15.14 2.19
C GLU A 85 5.87 14.77 3.45
N LYS A 86 4.67 15.34 3.61
CA LYS A 86 3.75 14.99 4.71
C LYS A 86 2.64 14.07 4.18
N PHE A 87 2.43 12.94 4.85
CA PHE A 87 1.32 12.04 4.58
C PHE A 87 0.15 12.37 5.49
N ASP A 88 -1.07 12.14 5.01
CA ASP A 88 -2.27 12.28 5.84
C ASP A 88 -2.26 11.23 6.96
N ALA A 89 -2.79 11.59 8.12
CA ALA A 89 -2.89 10.67 9.25
C ALA A 89 -3.84 9.52 8.90
N VAL A 90 -3.31 8.29 8.97
CA VAL A 90 -4.10 7.07 8.75
C VAL A 90 -4.90 6.76 10.01
N GLN A 91 -6.23 6.75 9.91
CA GLN A 91 -7.10 6.30 10.99
C GLN A 91 -7.12 4.77 11.02
N ARG A 92 -6.92 4.16 12.18
CA ARG A 92 -6.92 2.71 12.34
C ARG A 92 -7.75 2.30 13.54
N ILE A 93 -8.45 1.18 13.40
CA ILE A 93 -9.19 0.52 14.48
C ILE A 93 -8.56 -0.84 14.76
N ARG A 94 -8.48 -1.21 16.03
CA ARG A 94 -8.18 -2.58 16.43
C ARG A 94 -9.48 -3.36 16.50
N GLY A 95 -9.54 -4.50 15.84
CA GLY A 95 -10.74 -5.33 15.77
C GLY A 95 -10.39 -6.82 15.85
N ARG A 96 -11.43 -7.62 16.05
CA ARG A 96 -11.39 -9.07 15.97
C ARG A 96 -12.33 -9.51 14.86
N ALA A 97 -11.86 -10.35 13.95
CA ALA A 97 -12.71 -10.93 12.92
C ALA A 97 -13.73 -11.90 13.56
N LEU A 98 -15.01 -11.75 13.21
CA LEU A 98 -16.07 -12.62 13.73
C LEU A 98 -16.01 -14.04 13.14
N SER A 99 -15.38 -14.21 11.99
CA SER A 99 -15.29 -15.49 11.28
C SER A 99 -14.31 -16.48 11.90
N ASP A 100 -13.17 -16.00 12.42
CA ASP A 100 -12.06 -16.85 12.89
C ASP A 100 -11.45 -16.39 14.22
N GLY A 101 -11.92 -15.27 14.78
CA GLY A 101 -11.43 -14.72 16.04
C GLY A 101 -10.05 -14.04 15.96
N VAL A 102 -9.44 -13.90 14.78
CA VAL A 102 -8.13 -13.28 14.61
C VAL A 102 -8.22 -11.78 14.92
N GLU A 103 -7.29 -11.29 15.74
CA GLU A 103 -7.20 -9.86 16.07
C GLU A 103 -6.18 -9.13 15.21
N GLY A 104 -6.49 -7.88 14.86
CA GLY A 104 -5.60 -7.06 14.05
C GLY A 104 -6.00 -5.59 14.00
N TRP A 105 -5.28 -4.82 13.20
CA TRP A 105 -5.53 -3.41 12.95
C TRP A 105 -6.02 -3.18 11.53
N VAL A 106 -7.22 -2.60 11.38
CA VAL A 106 -7.81 -2.24 10.09
C VAL A 106 -7.69 -0.73 9.87
N THR A 107 -7.35 -0.32 8.66
CA THR A 107 -7.31 1.10 8.26
C THR A 107 -8.71 1.57 7.88
N LEU A 108 -9.16 2.70 8.42
CA LEU A 108 -10.38 3.38 8.00
C LEU A 108 -10.05 4.35 6.85
N LYS A 109 -10.51 4.04 5.65
CA LYS A 109 -10.31 4.88 4.46
C LYS A 109 -11.53 4.81 3.54
N GLY A 110 -12.25 5.93 3.44
CA GLY A 110 -13.47 6.00 2.63
C GLY A 110 -14.53 5.04 3.15
N GLU A 111 -15.04 4.18 2.28
CA GLU A 111 -16.14 3.25 2.59
C GLU A 111 -15.69 1.80 2.81
N ASN A 112 -14.40 1.57 3.04
CA ASN A 112 -13.84 0.22 3.22
C ASN A 112 -14.26 -0.46 4.54
N VAL A 113 -14.75 0.31 5.51
CA VAL A 113 -15.31 -0.16 6.78
C VAL A 113 -16.53 0.69 7.11
N ARG A 114 -17.64 0.05 7.48
CA ARG A 114 -18.89 0.70 7.89
C ARG A 114 -19.39 0.07 9.20
N PRO A 115 -20.21 0.78 10.01
CA PRO A 115 -20.91 0.16 11.13
C PRO A 115 -21.66 -1.10 10.69
N TRP A 116 -21.64 -2.13 11.52
CA TRP A 116 -22.33 -3.39 11.22
C TRP A 116 -23.76 -3.38 11.79
N SER A 117 -24.68 -3.95 11.03
CA SER A 117 -26.06 -4.24 11.44
C SER A 117 -26.31 -5.75 11.41
N PRO A 118 -27.06 -6.32 12.38
CA PRO A 118 -27.48 -7.71 12.32
C PRO A 118 -28.52 -7.96 11.22
N TYR A 119 -29.10 -6.92 10.62
CA TYR A 119 -30.13 -7.07 9.60
C TYR A 119 -29.55 -7.05 8.19
N TYR A 120 -30.09 -7.92 7.35
CA TYR A 120 -29.70 -8.10 5.96
C TYR A 120 -30.94 -8.15 5.07
N THR A 121 -30.83 -7.57 3.87
CA THR A 121 -31.87 -7.64 2.83
C THR A 121 -31.42 -8.55 1.70
N ALA A 122 -32.31 -9.43 1.23
CA ALA A 122 -32.06 -10.25 0.06
C ALA A 122 -32.06 -9.39 -1.21
N LEU A 123 -30.97 -9.45 -1.98
CA LEU A 123 -30.80 -8.75 -3.25
C LEU A 123 -31.42 -9.52 -4.43
N LYS A 124 -31.69 -10.81 -4.24
CA LYS A 124 -32.29 -11.72 -5.22
C LYS A 124 -32.70 -13.03 -4.53
N GLY A 125 -33.35 -13.90 -5.29
CA GLY A 125 -33.69 -15.25 -4.85
C GLY A 125 -32.49 -16.02 -4.27
N THR A 126 -32.61 -16.52 -3.04
CA THR A 126 -31.56 -17.32 -2.39
C THR A 126 -32.15 -18.31 -1.38
N PRO A 127 -31.69 -19.57 -1.34
CA PRO A 127 -32.25 -20.56 -0.43
C PRO A 127 -31.80 -20.32 1.02
N ILE A 128 -32.74 -20.54 1.94
CA ILE A 128 -32.43 -20.85 3.34
C ILE A 128 -32.21 -22.36 3.44
N THR A 129 -31.05 -22.75 3.91
CA THR A 129 -30.61 -24.15 3.96
C THR A 129 -30.43 -24.62 5.40
N GLU A 130 -30.61 -25.91 5.67
CA GLU A 130 -30.50 -26.44 7.04
C GLU A 130 -29.05 -26.42 7.55
N GLU A 131 -28.06 -26.60 6.68
CA GLU A 131 -26.64 -26.75 7.03
C GLU A 131 -25.73 -25.72 6.32
N LEU A 132 -24.56 -25.45 6.91
CA LEU A 132 -23.60 -24.45 6.42
C LEU A 132 -22.94 -24.86 5.10
N ALA A 133 -22.70 -26.13 4.87
CA ALA A 133 -22.20 -26.64 3.59
C ALA A 133 -22.35 -28.16 3.58
N SER A 134 -23.07 -28.70 2.58
CA SER A 134 -23.08 -30.14 2.30
C SER A 134 -23.42 -30.38 0.83
N THR A 135 -23.10 -31.56 0.31
CA THR A 135 -23.37 -31.93 -1.09
C THR A 135 -24.86 -32.06 -1.40
N ASP A 136 -25.68 -32.40 -0.39
CA ASP A 136 -27.14 -32.55 -0.48
C ASP A 136 -27.80 -31.76 0.67
N VAL A 137 -27.70 -30.44 0.61
CA VAL A 137 -28.28 -29.57 1.63
C VAL A 137 -29.79 -29.46 1.43
N LYS A 138 -30.56 -29.70 2.50
CA LYS A 138 -32.01 -29.49 2.49
C LYS A 138 -32.32 -27.99 2.43
N VAL A 139 -33.08 -27.58 1.41
CA VAL A 139 -33.67 -26.24 1.33
C VAL A 139 -34.89 -26.18 2.24
N LEU A 140 -34.85 -25.31 3.24
CA LEU A 140 -35.95 -25.07 4.18
C LEU A 140 -36.98 -24.11 3.58
N ARG A 141 -36.51 -23.09 2.85
CA ARG A 141 -37.33 -22.22 2.00
C ARG A 141 -36.49 -21.39 1.03
N GLU A 142 -37.16 -20.68 0.13
CA GLU A 142 -36.56 -19.62 -0.69
C GLU A 142 -36.81 -18.24 -0.08
N LEU A 143 -35.77 -17.39 -0.05
CA LEU A 143 -35.92 -15.95 0.15
C LEU A 143 -36.16 -15.28 -1.19
N HIS A 144 -37.05 -14.29 -1.22
CA HIS A 144 -37.26 -13.44 -2.38
C HIS A 144 -36.55 -12.09 -2.20
N GLU A 145 -36.30 -11.40 -3.31
CA GLU A 145 -35.73 -10.05 -3.30
C GLU A 145 -36.53 -9.11 -2.38
N GLY A 146 -35.83 -8.33 -1.58
CA GLY A 146 -36.40 -7.40 -0.61
C GLY A 146 -36.79 -8.02 0.74
N GLU A 147 -36.78 -9.35 0.89
CA GLU A 147 -37.03 -9.97 2.19
C GLU A 147 -35.87 -9.74 3.17
N GLU A 148 -36.20 -9.56 4.44
CA GLU A 148 -35.25 -9.24 5.50
C GLU A 148 -34.91 -10.45 6.37
N VAL A 149 -33.66 -10.48 6.82
CA VAL A 149 -33.08 -11.54 7.64
C VAL A 149 -32.31 -10.92 8.79
N GLU A 150 -32.52 -11.42 10.01
CA GLU A 150 -31.68 -11.14 11.16
C GLU A 150 -30.59 -12.20 11.29
N CYS A 151 -29.34 -11.77 11.33
CA CYS A 151 -28.17 -12.62 11.54
C CYS A 151 -28.11 -13.10 12.99
N LEU A 152 -28.09 -14.42 13.18
CA LEU A 152 -27.96 -15.08 14.48
C LEU A 152 -26.56 -15.65 14.69
N GLU A 153 -25.89 -16.08 13.61
CA GLU A 153 -24.55 -16.65 13.64
C GLU A 153 -23.76 -16.25 12.40
N GLY A 154 -22.46 -15.96 12.57
CA GLY A 154 -21.58 -15.47 11.52
C GLY A 154 -21.57 -13.94 11.40
N PRO A 155 -21.13 -13.37 10.25
CA PRO A 155 -20.74 -14.05 9.01
C PRO A 155 -19.52 -15.00 9.15
N VAL A 156 -19.53 -16.11 8.41
CA VAL A 156 -18.42 -17.09 8.32
C VAL A 156 -18.14 -17.46 6.86
N SER A 157 -16.91 -17.90 6.57
CA SER A 157 -16.59 -18.50 5.28
C SER A 157 -16.70 -20.01 5.37
N ASP A 158 -17.36 -20.64 4.38
CA ASP A 158 -17.40 -22.10 4.25
C ASP A 158 -16.18 -22.65 3.49
N GLU A 159 -16.11 -23.98 3.34
CA GLU A 159 -15.01 -24.66 2.63
C GLU A 159 -14.94 -24.29 1.14
N ALA A 160 -16.03 -23.79 0.55
CA ALA A 160 -16.11 -23.32 -0.83
C ALA A 160 -15.78 -21.82 -0.95
N ASN A 161 -15.31 -21.18 0.12
CA ASN A 161 -15.02 -19.74 0.18
C ASN A 161 -16.25 -18.85 -0.09
N GLN A 162 -17.45 -19.35 0.23
CA GLN A 162 -18.67 -18.55 0.27
C GLN A 162 -18.81 -17.92 1.66
N MET A 163 -19.24 -16.67 1.69
CA MET A 163 -19.59 -16.00 2.94
C MET A 163 -21.05 -16.28 3.24
N ARG A 164 -21.32 -16.93 4.38
CA ARG A 164 -22.65 -17.32 4.81
C ARG A 164 -22.94 -16.79 6.21
N LEU A 165 -24.22 -16.72 6.54
CA LEU A 165 -24.71 -16.49 7.90
C LEU A 165 -25.82 -17.47 8.23
N LYS A 166 -26.01 -17.76 9.50
CA LYS A 166 -27.24 -18.38 9.99
C LYS A 166 -28.18 -17.27 10.37
N GLY A 167 -29.33 -17.19 9.71
CA GLY A 167 -30.26 -16.09 9.87
C GLY A 167 -31.68 -16.55 10.14
N ARG A 168 -32.44 -15.71 10.84
CA ARG A 168 -33.89 -15.80 10.94
C ARG A 168 -34.50 -14.82 9.97
N ALA A 169 -35.28 -15.33 9.03
CA ALA A 169 -35.96 -14.47 8.10
C ALA A 169 -37.26 -13.92 8.70
N LEU A 170 -37.45 -12.60 8.59
CA LEU A 170 -38.41 -11.85 9.39
C LEU A 170 -39.87 -12.10 8.98
N LYS A 171 -40.09 -12.55 7.74
CA LYS A 171 -41.43 -12.78 7.17
C LYS A 171 -42.20 -13.93 7.84
N ASP A 172 -41.53 -15.01 8.19
CA ASP A 172 -42.15 -16.27 8.65
C ASP A 172 -41.37 -16.99 9.77
N ASN A 173 -40.26 -16.39 10.24
CA ASN A 173 -39.36 -16.92 11.27
C ASN A 173 -38.58 -18.20 10.92
N VAL A 174 -38.52 -18.63 9.66
CA VAL A 174 -37.65 -19.76 9.27
C VAL A 174 -36.18 -19.39 9.53
N VAL A 175 -35.47 -20.31 10.20
CA VAL A 175 -34.05 -20.16 10.56
C VAL A 175 -33.21 -21.16 9.77
N GLY A 176 -32.12 -20.68 9.18
CA GLY A 176 -31.14 -21.54 8.53
C GLY A 176 -29.96 -20.75 7.95
N TRP A 177 -29.10 -21.46 7.24
CA TRP A 177 -27.92 -20.91 6.59
C TRP A 177 -28.27 -20.28 5.25
N ILE A 178 -27.76 -19.08 5.01
CA ILE A 178 -28.04 -18.27 3.83
C ILE A 178 -26.72 -17.70 3.32
N THR A 179 -26.53 -17.74 2.01
CA THR A 179 -25.33 -17.18 1.38
C THR A 179 -25.45 -15.66 1.31
N ILE A 180 -24.47 -14.95 1.88
CA ILE A 180 -24.31 -13.49 1.73
C ILE A 180 -23.65 -13.21 0.38
N ARG A 181 -22.58 -13.95 0.08
CA ARG A 181 -21.74 -13.80 -1.11
C ARG A 181 -21.10 -15.12 -1.51
N ASP A 182 -21.09 -15.45 -2.79
CA ASP A 182 -20.41 -16.64 -3.29
C ASP A 182 -18.90 -16.44 -3.53
N SER A 183 -18.22 -17.49 -3.98
CA SER A 183 -16.79 -17.49 -4.32
C SER A 183 -16.42 -16.58 -5.50
N SER A 184 -17.41 -16.17 -6.31
CA SER A 184 -17.26 -15.29 -7.47
C SER A 184 -17.59 -13.83 -7.13
N ASP A 185 -17.65 -13.48 -5.84
CA ASP A 185 -18.00 -12.15 -5.31
C ASP A 185 -19.45 -11.72 -5.59
N THR A 186 -20.32 -12.63 -6.04
CA THR A 186 -21.73 -12.33 -6.29
C THR A 186 -22.48 -12.23 -4.98
N LYS A 187 -23.11 -11.08 -4.73
CA LYS A 187 -23.86 -10.80 -3.49
C LYS A 187 -25.31 -11.27 -3.62
N PHE A 188 -25.80 -11.90 -2.57
CA PHE A 188 -27.18 -12.36 -2.40
C PHE A 188 -27.86 -11.65 -1.23
N LEU A 189 -27.10 -11.26 -0.20
CA LEU A 189 -27.57 -10.40 0.88
C LEU A 189 -26.75 -9.12 0.95
N SER A 190 -27.38 -8.01 1.32
CA SER A 190 -26.70 -6.78 1.74
C SER A 190 -26.99 -6.48 3.20
N CYS A 191 -25.94 -6.18 3.98
CA CYS A 191 -26.11 -5.67 5.35
C CYS A 191 -26.84 -4.32 5.29
N SER A 192 -27.93 -4.19 6.03
CA SER A 192 -28.71 -2.97 6.12
C SER A 192 -27.85 -1.87 6.74
N ALA A 193 -27.81 -0.70 6.10
CA ALA A 193 -27.04 0.46 6.55
C ALA A 193 -27.70 1.17 7.73
#